data_AF-A0AAD6XPE0-F1
#
_entry.id   AF-A0AAD6XPE0-F1
#
_cell.length_a   1.000
_cell.length_b   1.000
_cell.length_c   1.000
_cell.angle_alpha   90.00
_cell.angle_beta   90.00
_cell.angle_gamma   90.00
#
_symmetry.space_group_name_H-M   'P 1'
#
loop_
_entity.id
_entity.type
_entity.pdbx_description
1 polymer ?
#
loop_
_entity_poly.entity_id
_entity_poly.type
_entity_poly.pdbx_seq_one_letter_code
_entity_poly.pdbx_strand_id
1 'polypeptide(L)'
;MLKSDTASTPLVGSLTEILQPPVVDLKDPLKALTGLEVAKILAAGEDIPEFIYGLILNYLHSIGQLQWRLSSQMPHLDNELVLPPAGKAPFEVKFGGHTFSCKTSHEGNSGIQFKHPRTLAILTGYIDQIWQIPLQGRIQTFFVVEEHTRIPQWIAQEAPFLSMPELGATIVDATPSKQFLIIEPEHILTHLTIYKRPKGTYGILTRELLVISWSLNRGRRT
;
A
#
# COMPACT_ATOMS: atom_id res chain seq x y z
N MET A 1 36.39 -18.89 -61.53
CA MET A 1 35.16 -19.44 -60.92
C MET A 1 34.95 -18.71 -59.61
N LEU A 2 34.02 -17.74 -59.60
CA LEU A 2 33.67 -16.88 -58.47
C LEU A 2 32.72 -17.61 -57.50
N LYS A 3 32.93 -17.47 -56.19
CA LYS A 3 31.94 -17.65 -55.11
C LYS A 3 32.29 -16.60 -54.06
N SER A 4 31.67 -15.41 -54.07
CA SER A 4 30.35 -15.02 -53.56
C SER A 4 30.26 -15.01 -52.03
N ASP A 5 30.12 -13.79 -51.51
CA ASP A 5 29.91 -13.34 -50.14
C ASP A 5 28.83 -14.09 -49.35
N THR A 6 28.90 -13.99 -48.01
CA THR A 6 27.85 -13.30 -47.23
C THR A 6 28.31 -13.10 -45.78
N ALA A 7 28.58 -11.84 -45.46
CA ALA A 7 28.65 -11.35 -44.09
C ALA A 7 27.29 -11.58 -43.41
N SER A 8 27.30 -12.25 -42.26
CA SER A 8 26.12 -12.36 -41.40
C SER A 8 26.10 -11.22 -40.39
N THR A 9 25.06 -10.43 -40.50
CA THR A 9 24.79 -9.18 -39.78
C THR A 9 24.51 -9.42 -38.29
N PRO A 10 25.11 -8.68 -37.34
CA PRO A 10 24.87 -8.83 -35.90
C PRO A 10 23.68 -7.99 -35.39
N LEU A 11 22.71 -7.66 -36.24
CA LEU A 11 21.66 -6.66 -35.92
C LEU A 11 20.34 -7.25 -35.38
N VAL A 12 20.14 -8.56 -35.42
CA VAL A 12 18.85 -9.17 -35.02
C VAL A 12 18.74 -9.36 -33.49
N GLY A 13 19.85 -9.31 -32.75
CA GLY A 13 19.83 -9.38 -31.28
C GLY A 13 19.37 -8.10 -30.57
N SER A 14 19.22 -6.98 -31.28
CA SER A 14 19.05 -5.64 -30.70
C SER A 14 17.58 -5.18 -30.58
N LEU A 15 16.66 -5.71 -31.39
CA LEU A 15 15.27 -5.24 -31.42
C LEU A 15 14.37 -5.87 -30.36
N THR A 16 14.63 -7.12 -29.97
CA THR A 16 13.86 -7.83 -28.93
C THR A 16 14.07 -7.22 -27.54
N GLU A 17 15.25 -6.69 -27.24
CA GLU A 17 15.53 -5.97 -25.99
C GLU A 17 14.89 -4.57 -25.93
N ILE A 18 14.59 -3.97 -27.09
CA ILE A 18 13.92 -2.66 -27.18
C ILE A 18 12.39 -2.82 -27.03
N LEU A 19 11.84 -3.92 -27.54
CA LEU A 19 10.38 -4.16 -27.56
C LEU A 19 9.83 -4.73 -26.25
N GLN A 20 10.69 -5.21 -25.36
CA GLN A 20 10.31 -5.65 -24.02
C GLN A 20 11.12 -4.85 -23.00
N PRO A 21 10.55 -3.83 -22.34
CA PRO A 21 11.25 -3.20 -21.24
C PRO A 21 11.57 -4.29 -20.22
N PRO A 22 12.80 -4.33 -19.66
CA PRO A 22 13.13 -5.28 -18.63
C PRO A 22 12.12 -5.09 -17.51
N VAL A 23 11.33 -6.13 -17.25
CA VAL A 23 10.50 -6.21 -16.05
C VAL A 23 11.50 -6.25 -14.91
N VAL A 24 11.79 -5.08 -14.33
CA VAL A 24 12.60 -4.99 -13.12
C VAL A 24 11.91 -5.91 -12.12
N ASP A 25 12.58 -6.99 -11.75
CA ASP A 25 12.05 -7.93 -10.78
C ASP A 25 12.08 -7.23 -9.41
N LEU A 26 10.95 -6.60 -9.07
CA LEU A 26 10.72 -5.86 -7.83
C LEU A 26 10.58 -6.78 -6.60
N LYS A 27 10.83 -8.09 -6.75
CA LYS A 27 10.66 -9.09 -5.69
C LYS A 27 11.60 -8.91 -4.50
N ASP A 28 12.71 -8.18 -4.65
CA ASP A 28 13.62 -7.89 -3.54
C ASP A 28 13.62 -6.39 -3.19
N PRO A 29 12.87 -5.96 -2.16
CA PRO A 29 12.83 -4.56 -1.72
C PRO A 29 14.18 -4.07 -1.14
N LEU A 30 15.13 -4.96 -0.87
CA LEU A 30 16.47 -4.60 -0.37
C LEU A 30 17.47 -4.34 -1.50
N LYS A 31 17.16 -4.73 -2.73
CA LYS A 31 18.04 -4.52 -3.88
C LYS A 31 18.14 -3.03 -4.20
N ALA A 32 19.37 -2.52 -4.20
CA ALA A 32 19.65 -1.16 -4.64
C ALA A 32 19.39 -1.04 -6.15
N LEU A 33 18.63 -0.02 -6.53
CA LEU A 33 18.34 0.37 -7.90
C LEU A 33 19.42 1.32 -8.42
N THR A 34 19.83 1.11 -9.66
CA THR A 34 20.64 2.04 -10.43
C THR A 34 19.80 3.25 -10.87
N GLY A 35 20.45 4.38 -11.17
CA GLY A 35 19.76 5.57 -11.68
C GLY A 35 18.97 5.31 -12.97
N LEU A 36 19.47 4.41 -13.83
CA LEU A 36 18.77 3.99 -15.04
C LEU A 36 17.49 3.19 -14.73
N GLU A 37 17.53 2.29 -13.74
CA GLU A 37 16.33 1.56 -13.30
C GLU A 37 15.29 2.49 -12.67
N VAL A 38 15.72 3.45 -11.84
CA VAL A 38 14.84 4.48 -11.27
C VAL A 38 14.16 5.27 -12.39
N ALA A 39 14.93 5.76 -13.36
CA ALA A 39 14.39 6.53 -14.50
C ALA A 39 13.38 5.70 -15.31
N LYS A 40 13.67 4.42 -15.58
CA LYS A 40 12.75 3.52 -16.28
C LYS A 40 11.45 3.29 -15.50
N ILE A 41 11.54 3.12 -14.18
CA ILE A 41 10.37 2.91 -13.31
C ILE A 41 9.49 4.16 -13.29
N LEU A 42 10.08 5.34 -13.14
CA LEU A 42 9.35 6.60 -13.12
C LEU A 42 8.74 6.92 -14.48
N ALA A 43 9.45 6.70 -15.58
CA ALA A 43 8.95 6.95 -16.93
C ALA A 43 7.80 6.02 -17.34
N ALA A 44 7.74 4.81 -16.78
CA ALA A 44 6.64 3.86 -16.99
C ALA A 44 5.58 3.91 -15.88
N GLY A 45 5.76 4.78 -14.89
CA GLY A 45 4.87 4.92 -13.75
C GLY A 45 3.63 5.75 -14.09
N GLU A 46 2.68 5.72 -13.17
CA GLU A 46 1.50 6.57 -13.17
C GLU A 46 1.76 7.79 -12.31
N ASP A 47 1.19 8.93 -12.71
CA ASP A 47 1.22 10.14 -11.88
C ASP A 47 0.45 9.90 -10.58
N ILE A 48 1.08 10.24 -9.46
CA ILE A 48 0.49 10.09 -8.15
C ILE A 48 -0.55 11.22 -7.98
N PRO A 49 -1.82 10.91 -7.65
CA PRO A 49 -2.82 11.94 -7.41
C PRO A 49 -2.37 12.91 -6.32
N GLU A 50 -2.59 14.21 -6.51
CA GLU A 50 -2.09 15.27 -5.62
C GLU A 50 -2.44 15.02 -4.13
N PHE A 51 -3.68 14.59 -3.87
CA PHE A 51 -4.12 14.22 -2.52
C PHE A 51 -3.25 13.10 -1.91
N ILE A 52 -2.99 12.03 -2.67
CA ILE A 52 -2.16 10.89 -2.22
C ILE A 52 -0.70 11.31 -2.08
N TYR A 53 -0.18 12.12 -3.00
CA TYR A 53 1.18 12.65 -2.95
C TYR A 53 1.41 13.46 -1.66
N GLY A 54 0.46 14.33 -1.31
CA GLY A 54 0.48 15.07 -0.05
C GLY A 54 0.43 14.17 1.18
N LEU A 55 -0.39 13.11 1.15
CA LEU A 55 -0.43 12.13 2.24
C LEU A 55 0.91 11.37 2.41
N ILE A 56 1.55 10.96 1.31
CA ILE A 56 2.86 10.28 1.36
C ILE A 56 3.93 11.20 1.91
N LEU A 57 3.97 12.45 1.45
CA LEU A 57 4.94 13.42 1.97
C LEU A 57 4.74 13.68 3.47
N ASN A 58 3.49 13.90 3.90
CA ASN A 58 3.16 14.07 5.31
C ASN A 58 3.56 12.85 6.15
N TYR A 59 3.39 11.65 5.62
CA TYR A 59 3.82 10.42 6.25
C TYR A 59 5.35 10.37 6.41
N LEU A 60 6.11 10.62 5.34
CA LEU A 60 7.58 10.65 5.38
C LEU A 60 8.09 11.65 6.42
N HIS A 61 7.51 12.86 6.46
CA HIS A 61 7.81 13.85 7.48
C HIS A 61 7.45 13.37 8.89
N SER A 62 6.33 12.66 9.04
CA SER A 62 5.87 12.16 10.34
C SER A 62 6.79 11.11 10.97
N ILE A 63 7.54 10.35 10.15
CA ILE A 63 8.53 9.36 10.58
C ILE A 63 9.96 9.95 10.63
N GLY A 64 10.10 11.28 10.57
CA GLY A 64 11.36 11.99 10.74
C GLY A 64 12.14 12.26 9.45
N GLN A 65 11.61 11.91 8.28
CA GLN A 65 12.27 12.16 6.99
C GLN A 65 11.91 13.54 6.43
N LEU A 66 12.22 14.59 7.18
CA LEU A 66 11.87 15.99 6.86
C LEU A 66 12.58 16.55 5.62
N GLN A 67 13.61 15.87 5.12
CA GLN A 67 14.38 16.30 3.97
C GLN A 67 13.64 16.13 2.64
N TRP A 68 12.54 15.36 2.59
CA TRP A 68 11.76 15.19 1.38
C TRP A 68 10.96 16.45 1.06
N ARG A 69 11.03 16.90 -0.20
CA ARG A 69 10.33 18.10 -0.70
C ARG A 69 9.32 17.75 -1.78
N LEU A 70 8.33 18.64 -1.95
CA LEU A 70 7.38 18.60 -3.07
C LEU A 70 8.13 18.82 -4.38
N SER A 71 7.81 18.05 -5.42
CA SER A 71 8.40 18.21 -6.76
C SER A 71 8.12 19.56 -7.40
N SER A 72 6.96 20.15 -7.10
CA SER A 72 6.52 21.45 -7.59
C SER A 72 7.21 22.64 -6.91
N GLN A 73 7.88 22.46 -5.77
CA GLN A 73 8.47 23.56 -5.01
C GLN A 73 9.85 23.94 -5.56
N MET A 74 9.87 24.83 -6.56
CA MET A 74 11.10 25.35 -7.16
C MET A 74 11.59 26.64 -6.47
N PRO A 75 12.91 26.94 -6.46
CA PRO A 75 14.01 26.12 -6.98
C PRO A 75 14.45 25.03 -5.98
N HIS A 76 14.90 23.89 -6.52
CA HIS A 76 15.56 22.83 -5.75
C HIS A 76 17.06 23.13 -5.66
N LEU A 77 17.65 22.92 -4.48
CA LEU A 77 19.11 22.96 -4.32
C LEU A 77 19.72 21.62 -4.79
N ASP A 78 21.00 21.66 -5.14
CA ASP A 78 21.74 20.45 -5.52
C ASP A 78 21.72 19.43 -4.37
N ASN A 79 21.42 18.17 -4.72
CA ASN A 79 21.28 17.02 -3.79
C ASN A 79 20.07 17.05 -2.85
N GLU A 80 19.08 17.90 -3.08
CA GLU A 80 17.82 17.81 -2.33
C GLU A 80 17.03 16.54 -2.66
N LEU A 81 16.41 15.95 -1.65
CA LEU A 81 15.52 14.81 -1.83
C LEU A 81 14.14 15.31 -2.22
N VAL A 82 13.78 15.09 -3.47
CA VAL A 82 12.46 15.43 -4.02
C VAL A 82 11.64 14.16 -4.15
N LEU A 83 10.44 14.14 -3.59
CA LEU A 83 9.53 13.01 -3.72
C LEU A 83 9.12 12.88 -5.20
N PRO A 84 9.39 11.76 -5.89
CA PRO A 84 9.02 11.62 -7.29
C PRO A 84 7.50 11.75 -7.49
N PRO A 85 7.02 12.48 -8.50
CA PRO A 85 5.58 12.68 -8.73
C PRO A 85 4.88 11.46 -9.33
N ALA A 86 5.64 10.42 -9.72
CA ALA A 86 5.13 9.22 -10.36
C ALA A 86 5.60 7.96 -9.63
N GLY A 87 4.83 6.89 -9.73
CA GLY A 87 5.12 5.58 -9.15
C GLY A 87 4.32 4.48 -9.82
N LYS A 88 4.55 3.23 -9.41
CA LYS A 88 3.69 2.12 -9.85
C LYS A 88 2.50 2.00 -8.90
N ALA A 89 1.31 1.80 -9.44
CA ALA A 89 0.08 1.60 -8.68
C ALA A 89 -0.43 0.13 -8.77
N PRO A 90 0.28 -0.85 -8.19
CA PRO A 90 -0.15 -2.24 -8.31
C PRO A 90 -1.47 -2.49 -7.56
N PHE A 91 -2.30 -3.39 -8.09
CA PHE A 91 -3.51 -3.85 -7.42
C PHE A 91 -3.25 -4.81 -6.25
N GLU A 92 -2.06 -5.43 -6.23
CA GLU A 92 -1.63 -6.34 -5.17
C GLU A 92 -0.12 -6.35 -5.02
N VAL A 93 0.34 -6.64 -3.80
CA VAL A 93 1.76 -6.82 -3.47
C VAL A 93 1.93 -8.00 -2.52
N LYS A 94 3.08 -8.66 -2.63
CA LYS A 94 3.46 -9.74 -1.71
C LYS A 94 4.50 -9.24 -0.73
N PHE A 95 4.25 -9.41 0.57
CA PHE A 95 5.19 -9.05 1.62
C PHE A 95 5.12 -10.06 2.77
N GLY A 96 6.27 -10.55 3.23
CA GLY A 96 6.34 -11.49 4.36
C GLY A 96 5.55 -12.80 4.16
N GLY A 97 5.42 -13.27 2.91
CA GLY A 97 4.63 -14.47 2.58
C GLY A 97 3.11 -14.24 2.49
N HIS A 98 2.65 -13.00 2.62
CA HIS A 98 1.24 -12.62 2.50
C HIS A 98 1.00 -11.80 1.24
N THR A 99 -0.18 -11.94 0.64
CA THR A 99 -0.64 -11.10 -0.46
C THR A 99 -1.59 -10.05 0.09
N PHE A 100 -1.24 -8.78 -0.11
CA PHE A 100 -2.07 -7.62 0.19
C PHE A 100 -2.65 -7.09 -1.11
N SER A 101 -3.95 -6.81 -1.14
CA SER A 101 -4.64 -6.36 -2.35
C SER A 101 -5.39 -5.07 -2.08
N CYS A 102 -5.61 -4.27 -3.10
CA CYS A 102 -6.55 -3.16 -3.05
C CYS A 102 -7.99 -3.70 -2.87
N LYS A 103 -8.83 -2.94 -2.17
CA LYS A 103 -10.23 -3.29 -1.88
C LYS A 103 -11.04 -3.57 -3.14
N THR A 104 -10.77 -2.83 -4.21
CA THR A 104 -11.42 -2.99 -5.51
C THR A 104 -11.03 -4.29 -6.22
N SER A 105 -9.88 -4.86 -5.88
CA SER A 105 -9.36 -6.10 -6.49
C SER A 105 -9.76 -7.33 -5.69
N HIS A 106 -9.60 -7.29 -4.36
CA HIS A 106 -9.96 -8.40 -3.49
C HIS A 106 -10.22 -7.94 -2.04
N GLU A 107 -11.49 -7.74 -1.69
CA GLU A 107 -11.91 -7.23 -0.37
C GLU A 107 -11.36 -8.05 0.80
N GLY A 108 -11.31 -9.39 0.68
CA GLY A 108 -10.80 -10.26 1.75
C GLY A 108 -9.29 -10.08 2.05
N ASN A 109 -8.51 -9.60 1.07
CA ASN A 109 -7.07 -9.41 1.21
C ASN A 109 -6.70 -7.94 1.46
N SER A 110 -7.67 -7.03 1.41
CA SER A 110 -7.45 -5.61 1.67
C SER A 110 -7.72 -5.22 3.12
N GLY A 111 -8.53 -5.99 3.84
CA GLY A 111 -8.81 -5.77 5.26
C GLY A 111 -7.58 -6.04 6.13
N ILE A 112 -7.13 -5.04 6.88
CA ILE A 112 -5.92 -5.13 7.71
C ILE A 112 -6.07 -4.48 9.09
N GLN A 113 -5.35 -5.04 10.06
CA GLN A 113 -5.03 -4.40 11.34
C GLN A 113 -3.60 -3.86 11.26
N PHE A 114 -3.39 -2.61 11.67
CA PHE A 114 -2.10 -1.95 11.55
C PHE A 114 -1.83 -1.01 12.72
N LYS A 115 -0.56 -0.68 12.95
CA LYS A 115 -0.15 0.36 13.89
C LYS A 115 -0.08 1.69 13.17
N HIS A 116 -0.70 2.71 13.75
CA HIS A 116 -0.54 4.08 13.28
C HIS A 116 0.93 4.50 13.41
N PRO A 117 1.59 5.03 12.35
CA PRO A 117 3.04 5.28 12.33
C PRO A 117 3.50 6.26 13.42
N ARG A 118 2.70 7.30 13.71
CA ARG A 118 3.00 8.29 14.76
C ARG A 118 2.53 7.90 16.17
N THR A 119 1.25 7.59 16.33
CA THR A 119 0.65 7.39 17.67
C THR A 119 0.81 5.97 18.20
N LEU A 120 1.25 5.04 17.35
CA LEU A 120 1.33 3.61 17.62
C LEU A 120 -0.03 2.98 17.98
N ALA A 121 -1.14 3.72 17.80
CA ALA A 121 -2.47 3.22 18.02
C ALA A 121 -2.76 2.06 17.06
N ILE A 122 -3.38 1.00 17.56
CA ILE A 122 -3.82 -0.11 16.71
C ILE A 122 -5.15 0.28 16.05
N LEU A 123 -5.15 0.27 14.73
CA LEU A 123 -6.25 0.66 13.88
C LEU A 123 -6.60 -0.47 12.91
N THR A 124 -7.73 -0.31 12.24
CA THR A 124 -8.23 -1.26 11.25
C THR A 124 -8.77 -0.50 10.06
N GLY A 125 -8.64 -1.06 8.87
CA GLY A 125 -9.14 -0.45 7.65
C GLY A 125 -9.00 -1.36 6.44
N TYR A 126 -9.27 -0.79 5.28
CA TYR A 126 -9.07 -1.42 3.99
C TYR A 126 -7.93 -0.72 3.24
N ILE A 127 -7.09 -1.51 2.60
CA ILE A 127 -6.15 -0.99 1.59
C ILE A 127 -6.96 -0.50 0.39
N ASP A 128 -6.99 0.82 0.19
CA ASP A 128 -7.64 1.46 -0.95
C ASP A 128 -6.75 1.40 -2.18
N GLN A 129 -5.49 1.83 -2.02
CA GLN A 129 -4.48 1.88 -3.08
C GLN A 129 -3.13 1.43 -2.55
N ILE A 130 -2.28 0.96 -3.45
CA ILE A 130 -0.89 0.63 -3.18
C ILE A 130 -0.02 1.42 -4.15
N TRP A 131 1.04 2.04 -3.64
CA TRP A 131 2.00 2.80 -4.43
C TRP A 131 3.40 2.27 -4.20
N GLN A 132 4.13 2.00 -5.27
CA GLN A 132 5.54 1.62 -5.24
C GLN A 132 6.37 2.73 -5.86
N ILE A 133 7.17 3.40 -5.04
CA ILE A 133 7.92 4.60 -5.42
C ILE A 133 9.42 4.35 -5.19
N PRO A 134 10.28 4.64 -6.18
CA PRO A 134 11.72 4.56 -5.98
C PRO A 134 12.21 5.74 -5.11
N LEU A 135 12.62 5.46 -3.89
CA LEU A 135 13.17 6.41 -2.93
C LEU A 135 14.59 6.00 -2.54
N GLN A 136 15.55 6.91 -2.69
CA GLN A 136 16.97 6.68 -2.37
C GLN A 136 17.55 5.37 -2.94
N GLY A 137 17.17 5.04 -4.18
CA GLY A 137 17.64 3.82 -4.84
C GLY A 137 17.02 2.53 -4.30
N ARG A 138 15.87 2.58 -3.63
CA ARG A 138 15.08 1.39 -3.26
C ARG A 138 13.62 1.60 -3.59
N ILE A 139 12.88 0.50 -3.76
CA ILE A 139 11.44 0.59 -3.97
C ILE A 139 10.75 0.54 -2.64
N GLN A 140 10.13 1.66 -2.28
CA GLN A 140 9.31 1.76 -1.09
C GLN A 140 7.85 1.52 -1.46
N THR A 141 7.18 0.70 -0.66
CA THR A 141 5.76 0.37 -0.87
C THR A 141 4.94 1.12 0.16
N PHE A 142 4.01 1.94 -0.29
CA PHE A 142 3.07 2.67 0.53
C PHE A 142 1.67 2.09 0.33
N PHE A 143 0.98 1.82 1.42
CA PHE A 143 -0.44 1.49 1.43
C PHE A 143 -1.23 2.73 1.79
N VAL A 144 -2.16 3.11 0.93
CA VAL A 144 -3.21 4.08 1.25
C VAL A 144 -4.34 3.29 1.90
N VAL A 145 -4.58 3.54 3.17
CA VAL A 145 -5.56 2.79 3.96
C VAL A 145 -6.73 3.69 4.30
N GLU A 146 -7.93 3.27 3.91
CA GLU A 146 -9.18 3.85 4.40
C GLU A 146 -9.51 3.22 5.75
N GLU A 147 -9.50 4.03 6.82
CA GLU A 147 -9.81 3.55 8.17
C GLU A 147 -11.25 3.06 8.28
N HIS A 148 -11.49 2.07 9.13
CA HIS A 148 -12.85 1.72 9.53
C HIS A 148 -13.42 2.80 10.46
N THR A 149 -14.66 3.19 10.19
CA THR A 149 -15.40 4.12 11.03
C THR A 149 -15.70 3.46 12.38
N ARG A 150 -15.16 4.04 13.46
CA ARG A 150 -15.45 3.58 14.83
C ARG A 150 -16.93 3.83 15.16
N ILE A 151 -17.54 2.86 15.81
CA ILE A 151 -18.86 3.05 16.39
C ILE A 151 -18.74 3.66 17.81
N PRO A 152 -19.76 4.41 18.25
CA PRO A 152 -19.87 4.83 19.64
C PRO A 152 -19.80 3.65 20.62
N GLN A 153 -19.16 3.87 21.77
CA GLN A 153 -18.91 2.81 22.76
C GLN A 153 -20.20 2.16 23.29
N TRP A 154 -21.26 2.93 23.49
CA TRP A 154 -22.55 2.41 23.95
C TRP A 154 -23.20 1.45 22.92
N ILE A 155 -22.90 1.60 21.62
CA ILE A 155 -23.30 0.63 20.59
C ILE A 155 -22.38 -0.59 20.64
N ALA A 156 -21.07 -0.38 20.82
CA ALA A 156 -20.10 -1.47 20.91
C ALA A 156 -20.37 -2.42 22.08
N GLN A 157 -20.98 -1.92 23.15
CA GLN A 157 -21.37 -2.72 24.32
C GLN A 157 -22.48 -3.73 24.05
N GLU A 158 -23.31 -3.51 23.03
CA GLU A 158 -24.35 -4.45 22.59
C GLU A 158 -23.76 -5.63 21.79
N ALA A 159 -22.49 -5.55 21.38
CA ALA A 159 -21.85 -6.59 20.61
C ALA A 159 -21.57 -7.83 21.49
N PRO A 160 -21.88 -9.05 21.01
CA PRO A 160 -21.66 -10.27 21.78
C PRO A 160 -20.19 -10.59 22.01
N PHE A 161 -19.28 -9.89 21.31
CA PHE A 161 -17.85 -10.11 21.37
C PHE A 161 -17.20 -9.48 22.61
N LEU A 162 -17.87 -8.55 23.29
CA LEU A 162 -17.30 -7.88 24.46
C LEU A 162 -17.05 -8.86 25.61
N SER A 163 -17.89 -9.88 25.76
CA SER A 163 -17.73 -10.95 26.75
C SER A 163 -16.76 -12.05 26.32
N MET A 164 -16.22 -12.01 25.09
CA MET A 164 -15.38 -13.06 24.50
C MET A 164 -14.13 -12.45 23.84
N PRO A 165 -13.22 -11.82 24.62
CA PRO A 165 -12.04 -11.15 24.09
C PRO A 165 -11.10 -12.09 23.29
N GLU A 166 -11.12 -13.39 23.57
CA GLU A 166 -10.35 -14.44 22.87
C GLU A 166 -10.69 -14.56 21.38
N LEU A 167 -11.87 -14.10 20.95
CA LEU A 167 -12.25 -14.09 19.53
C LEU A 167 -11.46 -13.04 18.74
N GLY A 168 -10.81 -12.08 19.42
CA GLY A 168 -10.10 -10.97 18.78
C GLY A 168 -11.00 -10.28 17.75
N ALA A 169 -12.24 -9.98 18.14
CA ALA A 169 -13.27 -9.46 17.26
C ALA A 169 -13.91 -8.20 17.82
N THR A 170 -14.33 -7.31 16.94
CA THR A 170 -15.13 -6.14 17.28
C THR A 170 -16.11 -5.82 16.16
N ILE A 171 -16.95 -4.83 16.38
CA ILE A 171 -17.82 -4.27 15.36
C ILE A 171 -17.39 -2.83 15.03
N VAL A 172 -17.47 -2.50 13.74
CA VAL A 172 -17.26 -1.16 13.20
C VAL A 172 -18.42 -0.81 12.27
N ASP A 173 -18.55 0.46 11.91
CA ASP A 173 -19.58 0.88 10.96
C ASP A 173 -19.16 0.46 9.54
N ALA A 174 -20.10 -0.06 8.76
CA ALA A 174 -19.86 -0.42 7.36
C ALA A 174 -19.74 0.80 6.42
N THR A 175 -20.09 1.99 6.91
CA THR A 175 -19.98 3.24 6.17
C THR A 175 -18.50 3.61 5.99
N PRO A 176 -18.05 3.86 4.74
CA PRO A 176 -16.69 4.30 4.45
C PRO A 176 -16.35 5.57 5.26
N SER A 177 -15.19 5.59 5.92
CA SER A 177 -14.78 6.72 6.76
C SER A 177 -14.36 7.92 5.92
N LYS A 178 -13.87 7.68 4.70
CA LYS A 178 -13.16 8.66 3.87
C LYS A 178 -11.94 9.28 4.58
N GLN A 179 -11.45 8.62 5.64
CA GLN A 179 -10.23 8.99 6.35
C GLN A 179 -9.12 8.07 5.83
N PHE A 180 -8.14 8.68 5.16
CA PHE A 180 -7.04 7.98 4.53
C PHE A 180 -5.73 8.22 5.28
N LEU A 181 -4.97 7.15 5.46
CA LEU A 181 -3.66 7.15 6.06
C LEU A 181 -2.65 6.48 5.12
N ILE A 182 -1.39 6.89 5.21
CA ILE A 182 -0.28 6.15 4.60
C ILE A 182 0.39 5.30 5.65
N ILE A 183 0.62 4.05 5.31
CA ILE A 183 1.45 3.13 6.08
C ILE A 183 2.38 2.35 5.15
N GLU A 184 3.46 1.84 5.72
CA GLU A 184 4.37 0.88 5.08
C GLU A 184 4.12 -0.56 5.57
N PRO A 185 4.62 -1.60 4.86
CA PRO A 185 4.36 -3.00 5.20
C PRO A 185 4.65 -3.39 6.65
N GLU A 186 5.69 -2.81 7.28
CA GLU A 186 6.05 -3.09 8.67
C GLU A 186 5.02 -2.62 9.70
N HIS A 187 4.14 -1.69 9.33
CA HIS A 187 3.05 -1.23 10.19
C HIS A 187 1.90 -2.23 10.23
N ILE A 188 1.80 -3.14 9.25
CA ILE A 188 0.73 -4.12 9.15
C ILE A 188 0.98 -5.26 10.14
N LEU A 189 0.02 -5.44 11.05
CA LEU A 189 0.04 -6.51 12.04
C LEU A 189 -0.54 -7.80 11.46
N THR A 190 -1.72 -7.73 10.83
CA THR A 190 -2.39 -8.91 10.29
C THR A 190 -3.49 -8.55 9.29
N HIS A 191 -3.96 -9.54 8.54
CA HIS A 191 -5.22 -9.46 7.80
C HIS A 191 -6.42 -9.57 8.73
N LEU A 192 -7.51 -8.92 8.35
CA LEU A 192 -8.79 -9.03 9.02
C LEU A 192 -9.70 -10.00 8.27
N THR A 193 -10.41 -10.83 9.04
CA THR A 193 -11.65 -11.42 8.54
C THR A 193 -12.77 -10.41 8.76
N ILE A 194 -13.49 -10.07 7.69
CA ILE A 194 -14.54 -9.06 7.72
C ILE A 194 -15.86 -9.70 7.31
N TYR A 195 -16.91 -9.45 8.08
CA TYR A 195 -18.25 -9.95 7.79
C TYR A 195 -19.29 -8.85 7.93
N LYS A 196 -19.95 -8.53 6.81
CA LYS A 196 -20.99 -7.49 6.76
C LYS A 196 -22.28 -7.99 7.41
N ARG A 197 -22.88 -7.14 8.25
CA ARG A 197 -24.12 -7.41 8.97
C ARG A 197 -25.19 -6.38 8.58
N PRO A 198 -26.42 -6.84 8.28
CA PRO A 198 -27.52 -5.95 7.98
C PRO A 198 -27.93 -5.16 9.23
N LYS A 199 -28.65 -4.07 9.00
CA LYS A 199 -29.33 -3.29 10.04
C LYS A 199 -30.19 -4.20 10.92
N GLY A 200 -30.26 -3.87 12.21
CA GLY A 200 -30.98 -4.62 13.23
C GLY A 200 -30.16 -5.74 13.88
N THR A 201 -28.97 -6.04 13.36
CA THR A 201 -28.04 -6.95 14.04
C THR A 201 -27.65 -6.38 15.41
N TYR A 202 -27.66 -7.22 16.45
CA TYR A 202 -27.38 -6.83 17.84
C TYR A 202 -28.27 -5.70 18.37
N GLY A 203 -29.50 -5.56 17.86
CA GLY A 203 -30.41 -4.48 18.24
C GLY A 203 -30.08 -3.11 17.62
N ILE A 204 -29.08 -3.04 16.73
CA ILE A 204 -28.60 -1.79 16.13
C ILE A 204 -29.37 -1.53 14.83
N LEU A 205 -30.51 -0.83 14.95
CA LEU A 205 -31.47 -0.67 13.86
C LEU A 205 -31.05 0.37 12.80
N THR A 206 -30.15 1.29 13.14
CA THR A 206 -29.90 2.49 12.32
C THR A 206 -28.76 2.33 11.31
N ARG A 207 -27.88 1.34 11.46
CA ARG A 207 -26.61 1.25 10.71
C ARG A 207 -26.31 -0.18 10.27
N GLU A 208 -25.64 -0.30 9.13
CA GLU A 208 -24.99 -1.55 8.76
C GLU A 208 -23.66 -1.65 9.49
N LEU A 209 -23.27 -2.86 9.88
CA LEU A 209 -22.07 -3.09 10.67
C LEU A 209 -21.12 -4.03 9.92
N LEU A 210 -19.84 -3.91 10.23
CA LEU A 210 -18.86 -4.94 9.91
C LEU A 210 -18.44 -5.58 11.22
N VAL A 211 -18.52 -6.91 11.29
CA VAL A 211 -17.78 -7.68 12.28
C VAL A 211 -16.38 -7.88 11.73
N ILE A 212 -15.37 -7.43 12.45
CA ILE A 212 -13.98 -7.61 12.06
C ILE A 212 -13.28 -8.48 13.10
N SER A 213 -12.45 -9.41 12.64
CA SER A 213 -11.63 -10.26 13.51
C SER A 213 -10.17 -10.23 13.10
N TRP A 214 -9.29 -10.02 14.08
CA TRP A 214 -7.83 -10.07 13.98
C TRP A 214 -7.24 -11.31 14.68
N SER A 215 -8.06 -12.33 14.95
CA SER A 215 -7.63 -13.59 15.58
C SER A 215 -6.47 -14.27 14.82
N LEU A 216 -6.30 -13.97 13.53
CA LEU A 216 -5.17 -14.42 12.71
C LEU A 216 -3.81 -13.89 13.17
N ASN A 217 -3.75 -12.77 13.93
CA ASN A 217 -2.49 -12.26 14.49
C ASN A 217 -1.88 -13.27 15.48
N ARG A 218 -2.69 -14.05 16.22
CA ARG A 218 -2.24 -15.06 17.21
C ARG A 218 -1.10 -14.59 18.14
N GLY A 219 -1.02 -13.29 18.43
CA GLY A 219 0.04 -12.69 19.24
C GLY A 219 1.43 -12.64 18.58
N ARG A 220 1.54 -12.85 17.26
CA ARG A 220 2.82 -12.88 16.54
C ARG A 220 3.42 -11.48 16.34
N ARG A 221 2.58 -10.44 16.26
CA ARG A 221 2.99 -9.06 16.10
C ARG A 221 2.23 -8.19 17.11
N THR A 222 2.91 -7.82 18.19
CA THR A 222 2.45 -6.90 19.25
C THR A 222 3.09 -5.55 19.14
#